data_AF-A0A834LQ54-F1
#
_entry.id   AF-A0A834LQ54-F1
#
_cell.length_a   1.000
_cell.length_b   1.000
_cell.length_c   1.000
_cell.angle_alpha   90.00
_cell.angle_beta   90.00
_cell.angle_gamma   90.00
#
_symmetry.space_group_name_H-M   'P 1'
#
loop_
_entity.id
_entity.type
_entity.pdbx_description
1 polymer ?
#
loop_
_entity_poly.entity_id
_entity_poly.type
_entity_poly.pdbx_seq_one_letter_code
_entity_poly.pdbx_strand_id
1 'polypeptide(L)'
;MRTIFRNVRRFRSAFWHQGDNILSGLGRREYYLANRRFGSTYNLSFNAEIYRYTHPSHRISRALFADAAKVTNEDLSRAGPLVEYERRISAGDLVDGDSCQVDTLRELQRLYDELVESADACRLDRYAASEKASRSRWLWSRFIPQSSYSPVKGLYLYGGVGTGKTMLMDLFFDQLPCSWRKKRIHFHDFMLDVHSRLQKHRGVADPLEVVAGEISDESILLCVDEFMVTDVADALILNRLFSQLFSNGMVR
;
A
#
# COMPACT_ATOMS: atom_id res chain seq x y z
N MET A 1 55.05 -31.68 -0.43
CA MET A 1 55.59 -32.33 -1.65
C MET A 1 54.42 -33.05 -2.34
N ARG A 2 54.11 -32.67 -3.58
CA ARG A 2 53.19 -33.32 -4.58
C ARG A 2 51.67 -33.12 -4.35
N THR A 3 50.95 -32.28 -5.12
CA THR A 3 50.51 -32.33 -6.55
C THR A 3 49.36 -33.31 -6.80
N ILE A 4 48.23 -32.85 -7.39
CA ILE A 4 47.16 -33.53 -8.20
C ILE A 4 45.93 -32.57 -8.20
N PHE A 5 45.12 -32.28 -9.23
CA PHE A 5 45.12 -32.41 -10.69
C PHE A 5 44.10 -31.38 -11.22
N ARG A 6 44.33 -30.84 -12.43
CA ARG A 6 43.34 -30.09 -13.23
C ARG A 6 42.26 -31.03 -13.75
N ASN A 7 41.03 -30.54 -13.89
CA ASN A 7 40.21 -30.96 -15.03
C ASN A 7 39.31 -29.85 -15.57
N VAL A 8 39.36 -29.75 -16.89
CA VAL A 8 38.75 -28.75 -17.77
C VAL A 8 37.49 -29.38 -18.36
N ARG A 9 36.37 -28.67 -18.38
CA ARG A 9 35.29 -28.96 -19.33
C ARG A 9 34.92 -27.69 -20.10
N ARG A 10 35.44 -27.65 -21.33
CA ARG A 10 34.93 -26.86 -22.46
C ARG A 10 33.58 -27.44 -22.88
N PHE A 11 32.61 -26.58 -23.16
CA PHE A 11 31.64 -26.83 -24.22
C PHE A 11 31.50 -25.55 -25.06
N ARG A 12 31.82 -25.68 -26.35
CA ARG A 12 31.63 -24.67 -27.38
C ARG A 12 30.55 -25.18 -28.33
N SER A 13 29.58 -24.30 -28.59
CA SER A 13 28.90 -23.98 -29.85
C SER A 13 28.53 -25.10 -30.84
N ALA A 14 27.29 -25.05 -31.31
CA ALA A 14 27.00 -25.15 -32.74
C ALA A 14 25.77 -24.29 -33.10
N PHE A 15 26.05 -23.28 -33.92
CA PHE A 15 25.14 -22.47 -34.72
C PHE A 15 24.59 -23.30 -35.89
N TRP A 16 23.35 -23.05 -36.32
CA TRP A 16 22.99 -23.01 -37.74
C TRP A 16 21.98 -21.91 -38.01
N HIS A 17 22.15 -21.31 -39.19
CA HIS A 17 21.60 -20.09 -39.74
C HIS A 17 20.28 -20.31 -40.52
N GLN A 18 19.63 -19.17 -40.84
CA GLN A 18 18.86 -18.87 -42.07
C GLN A 18 17.36 -19.26 -42.07
N GLY A 19 16.40 -18.40 -42.43
CA GLY A 19 16.41 -17.03 -42.93
C GLY A 19 14.97 -16.46 -43.09
N ASP A 20 14.91 -15.14 -43.11
CA ASP A 20 14.00 -14.17 -43.76
C ASP A 20 12.46 -14.36 -43.92
N ASN A 21 11.82 -13.21 -43.67
CA ASN A 21 10.65 -12.59 -44.32
C ASN A 21 9.23 -12.68 -43.69
N ILE A 22 8.89 -11.58 -43.01
CA ILE A 22 7.81 -10.60 -43.32
C ILE A 22 6.33 -11.07 -43.39
N LEU A 23 5.50 -10.28 -42.68
CA LEU A 23 4.08 -9.91 -42.87
C LEU A 23 2.97 -10.66 -42.09
N SER A 24 2.38 -9.84 -41.20
CA SER A 24 0.95 -9.67 -40.95
C SER A 24 0.18 -10.74 -40.15
N GLY A 25 -0.33 -10.31 -39.00
CA GLY A 25 -1.30 -11.04 -38.20
C GLY A 25 -1.67 -10.26 -36.94
N LEU A 26 -2.35 -9.13 -37.13
CA LEU A 26 -2.98 -8.35 -36.06
C LEU A 26 -3.90 -9.25 -35.23
N GLY A 27 -3.49 -9.49 -33.98
CA GLY A 27 -4.33 -10.08 -32.93
C GLY A 27 -4.27 -9.22 -31.68
N ARG A 28 -4.71 -7.95 -31.78
CA ARG A 28 -4.95 -7.08 -30.62
C ARG A 28 -6.02 -7.74 -29.75
N ARG A 29 -5.63 -8.29 -28.60
CA ARG A 29 -6.57 -8.65 -27.54
C ARG A 29 -6.74 -7.42 -26.66
N GLU A 30 -7.74 -6.62 -26.97
CA GLU A 30 -8.18 -5.50 -26.15
C GLU A 30 -8.82 -6.04 -24.85
N TYR A 31 -8.23 -5.69 -23.71
CA TYR A 31 -8.90 -5.85 -22.43
C TYR A 31 -9.73 -4.59 -22.18
N TYR A 32 -11.04 -4.71 -22.36
CA TYR A 32 -12.00 -3.67 -22.04
C TYR A 32 -12.09 -3.50 -20.52
N LEU A 33 -11.57 -2.40 -19.99
CA LEU A 33 -11.98 -1.88 -18.68
C LEU A 33 -13.41 -1.34 -18.84
N ALA A 34 -14.38 -2.14 -18.41
CA ALA A 34 -15.78 -1.72 -18.37
C ALA A 34 -15.99 -0.74 -17.20
N ASN A 35 -15.83 0.56 -17.48
CA ASN A 35 -16.27 1.62 -16.58
C ASN A 35 -17.70 2.02 -16.95
N ARG A 36 -18.70 1.55 -16.19
CA ARG A 36 -20.09 2.00 -16.35
C ARG A 36 -20.47 2.94 -15.20
N ARG A 37 -20.46 4.23 -15.56
CA ARG A 37 -21.25 5.36 -15.04
C ARG A 37 -20.88 5.91 -13.65
N PHE A 38 -20.14 7.01 -13.62
CA PHE A 38 -20.71 8.35 -13.37
C PHE A 38 -19.75 9.43 -13.91
N GLY A 39 -20.32 10.44 -14.56
CA GLY A 39 -19.59 11.42 -15.37
C GLY A 39 -18.84 12.46 -14.55
N SER A 40 -17.64 12.77 -15.01
CA SER A 40 -17.08 14.12 -14.99
C SER A 40 -16.05 14.20 -16.11
N THR A 41 -16.31 15.07 -17.07
CA THR A 41 -15.43 15.35 -18.21
C THR A 41 -14.26 16.18 -17.72
N TYR A 42 -13.04 15.67 -17.83
CA TYR A 42 -11.86 16.51 -17.92
C TYR A 42 -11.15 16.21 -19.24
N ASN A 43 -11.10 17.21 -20.11
CA ASN A 43 -10.25 17.23 -21.29
C ASN A 43 -8.80 17.35 -20.80
N LEU A 44 -7.98 16.33 -21.03
CA LEU A 44 -6.52 16.45 -20.96
C LEU A 44 -5.98 16.63 -22.38
N SER A 45 -5.78 17.89 -22.74
CA SER A 45 -4.93 18.27 -23.86
C SER A 45 -3.50 17.87 -23.53
N PHE A 46 -2.95 16.97 -24.33
CA PHE A 46 -1.56 16.57 -24.29
C PHE A 46 -0.71 17.73 -24.82
N ASN A 47 0.13 18.32 -23.97
CA ASN A 47 1.29 19.07 -24.42
C ASN A 47 2.53 18.44 -23.79
N ALA A 48 3.33 17.82 -24.64
CA ALA A 48 4.63 17.28 -24.31
C ALA A 48 5.61 18.45 -24.16
N GLU A 49 5.95 18.81 -22.93
CA GLU A 49 7.17 19.58 -22.65
C GLU A 49 7.90 19.01 -21.43
N ILE A 50 9.16 18.66 -21.69
CA ILE A 50 10.17 18.20 -20.76
C ILE A 50 10.49 19.33 -19.78
N TYR A 51 10.13 19.19 -18.50
CA TYR A 51 10.69 20.05 -17.44
C TYR A 51 11.62 19.25 -16.54
N ARG A 52 12.92 19.52 -16.73
CA ARG A 52 14.00 19.28 -15.76
C ARG A 52 13.63 19.99 -14.46
N TYR A 53 13.36 19.24 -13.40
CA TYR A 53 13.23 19.82 -12.06
C TYR A 53 14.61 20.28 -11.57
N THR A 54 14.76 21.59 -11.49
CA THR A 54 15.80 22.27 -10.73
C THR A 54 15.25 22.55 -9.33
N HIS A 55 15.96 22.11 -8.29
CA HIS A 55 15.57 22.31 -6.90
C HIS A 55 15.47 23.81 -6.55
N PRO A 56 14.38 24.26 -5.90
CA PRO A 56 14.39 25.50 -5.14
C PRO A 56 14.98 25.23 -3.75
N SER A 57 16.10 25.88 -3.45
CA SER A 57 16.71 25.89 -2.12
C SER A 57 15.80 26.62 -1.12
N HIS A 58 15.05 25.89 -0.31
CA HIS A 58 14.40 26.45 0.88
C HIS A 58 15.41 26.52 2.03
N ARG A 59 15.87 27.73 2.35
CA ARG A 59 16.54 28.03 3.63
C ARG A 59 15.52 27.91 4.75
N ILE A 60 15.59 26.84 5.53
CA ILE A 60 14.81 26.70 6.77
C ILE A 60 15.54 27.49 7.87
N SER A 61 14.89 28.55 8.34
CA SER A 61 15.34 29.37 9.47
C SER A 61 15.49 28.52 10.73
N ARG A 62 16.71 28.52 11.27
CA ARG A 62 17.20 27.70 12.40
C ARG A 62 16.88 28.30 13.77
N ALA A 63 15.66 28.79 14.00
CA ALA A 63 15.31 29.35 15.30
C ALA A 63 13.91 28.93 15.74
N LEU A 64 13.85 28.47 16.99
CA LEU A 64 12.70 28.06 17.81
C LEU A 64 12.43 26.55 17.78
N PHE A 65 12.32 26.00 19.00
CA PHE A 65 12.02 24.60 19.39
C PHE A 65 13.21 23.65 19.53
N ALA A 66 13.98 23.86 20.60
CA ALA A 66 15.00 22.93 21.10
C ALA A 66 14.43 21.73 21.90
N ASP A 67 13.11 21.49 21.92
CA ASP A 67 12.46 20.45 22.75
C ASP A 67 11.55 19.46 21.98
N ALA A 68 11.76 19.33 20.66
CA ALA A 68 11.06 18.34 19.82
C ALA A 68 11.93 17.13 19.44
N ALA A 69 13.04 16.91 20.14
CA ALA A 69 13.99 15.84 19.86
C ALA A 69 13.50 14.48 20.38
N LYS A 70 12.43 13.94 19.79
CA LYS A 70 12.05 12.52 19.86
C LYS A 70 11.09 12.07 18.75
N VAL A 71 10.82 12.91 17.74
CA VAL A 71 10.46 12.40 16.42
C VAL A 71 11.79 12.02 15.78
N THR A 72 12.06 10.72 15.65
CA THR A 72 13.27 10.22 15.00
C THR A 72 13.36 10.82 13.60
N ASN A 73 14.53 11.29 13.19
CA ASN A 73 14.79 11.82 11.83
C ASN A 73 14.28 10.90 10.70
N GLU A 74 14.08 9.61 11.00
CA GLU A 74 13.48 8.62 10.10
C GLU A 74 12.05 8.96 9.65
N ASP A 75 11.21 9.51 10.53
CA ASP A 75 9.81 9.85 10.20
C ASP A 75 9.73 11.06 9.25
N LEU A 76 10.71 11.97 9.31
CA LEU A 76 10.80 13.14 8.45
C LEU A 76 11.35 12.84 7.05
N SER A 77 11.86 11.62 6.81
CA SER A 77 12.46 11.24 5.52
C SER A 77 11.53 10.41 4.61
N ARG A 78 10.34 10.01 5.11
CA ARG A 78 9.42 9.16 4.33
C ARG A 78 8.63 9.98 3.33
N ALA A 79 9.08 9.93 2.08
CA ALA A 79 8.47 10.64 0.95
C ALA A 79 7.43 9.78 0.18
N GLY A 80 7.20 8.54 0.62
CA GLY A 80 6.23 7.62 0.03
C GLY A 80 6.85 6.54 -0.87
N PRO A 81 6.02 5.60 -1.33
CA PRO A 81 6.48 4.39 -2.03
C PRO A 81 7.17 4.65 -3.36
N LEU A 82 6.69 5.64 -4.14
CA LEU A 82 7.26 5.93 -5.47
C LEU A 82 8.67 6.54 -5.33
N VAL A 83 8.85 7.45 -4.37
CA VAL A 83 10.14 8.08 -4.12
C VAL A 83 11.16 7.06 -3.60
N GLU A 84 10.74 6.17 -2.68
CA GLU A 84 11.61 5.09 -2.21
C GLU A 84 11.99 4.10 -3.33
N TYR A 85 11.06 3.83 -4.25
CA TYR A 85 11.33 3.01 -5.42
C TYR A 85 12.42 3.63 -6.33
N GLU A 86 12.27 4.91 -6.69
CA GLU A 86 13.26 5.65 -7.49
C GLU A 86 14.62 5.75 -6.79
N ARG A 87 14.62 5.89 -5.46
CA ARG A 87 15.84 5.87 -4.64
C ARG A 87 16.56 4.52 -4.75
N ARG A 88 15.83 3.41 -4.67
CA ARG A 88 16.41 2.05 -4.79
C ARG A 88 16.93 1.76 -6.19
N ILE A 89 16.28 2.25 -7.25
CA ILE A 89 16.82 2.20 -8.61
C ILE A 89 18.13 2.96 -8.70
N SER A 90 18.15 4.20 -8.20
CA SER A 90 19.34 5.07 -8.24
C SER A 90 20.51 4.49 -7.43
N ALA A 91 20.21 3.75 -6.36
CA ALA A 91 21.20 3.04 -5.55
C ALA A 91 21.70 1.73 -6.18
N GLY A 92 21.02 1.22 -7.21
CA GLY A 92 21.30 -0.08 -7.83
C GLY A 92 20.72 -1.28 -7.07
N ASP A 93 19.85 -1.05 -6.08
CA ASP A 93 19.16 -2.10 -5.32
C ASP A 93 18.01 -2.72 -6.15
N LEU A 94 17.43 -1.94 -7.07
CA LEU A 94 16.38 -2.36 -7.99
C LEU A 94 16.75 -2.01 -9.43
N VAL A 95 16.17 -2.78 -10.36
CA VAL A 95 16.19 -2.45 -11.78
C VAL A 95 14.97 -1.62 -12.15
N ASP A 96 15.03 -0.89 -13.26
CA ASP A 96 13.88 -0.17 -13.80
C ASP A 96 12.70 -1.12 -14.01
N GLY A 97 11.53 -0.70 -13.54
CA GLY A 97 10.29 -1.47 -13.63
C GLY A 97 9.61 -1.30 -14.98
N ASP A 98 8.66 -2.19 -15.28
CA ASP A 98 7.77 -1.99 -16.41
C ASP A 98 6.74 -0.86 -16.15
N SER A 99 6.05 -0.42 -17.20
CA SER A 99 5.07 0.67 -17.09
C SER A 99 3.93 0.34 -16.12
N CYS A 100 3.52 -0.93 -16.01
CA CYS A 100 2.44 -1.35 -15.14
C CYS A 100 2.82 -1.25 -13.66
N GLN A 101 4.06 -1.59 -13.34
CA GLN A 101 4.62 -1.44 -11.99
C GLN A 101 4.69 0.04 -11.59
N VAL A 102 5.16 0.91 -12.49
CA VAL A 102 5.23 2.36 -12.25
C VAL A 102 3.84 2.96 -12.08
N ASP A 103 2.86 2.57 -12.89
CA ASP A 103 1.47 3.04 -12.75
C ASP A 103 0.85 2.58 -11.42
N THR A 104 1.14 1.35 -10.99
CA THR A 104 0.71 0.86 -9.67
C THR A 104 1.35 1.66 -8.53
N LEU A 105 2.64 2.00 -8.65
CA LEU A 105 3.33 2.83 -7.66
C LEU A 105 2.75 4.24 -7.57
N ARG A 106 2.28 4.82 -8.68
CA ARG A 106 1.59 6.12 -8.68
C ARG A 106 0.29 6.05 -7.88
N GLU A 107 -0.49 4.99 -8.03
CA GLU A 107 -1.70 4.79 -7.21
C GLU A 107 -1.37 4.57 -5.73
N LEU A 108 -0.31 3.80 -5.42
CA LEU A 108 0.17 3.63 -4.05
C LEU A 108 0.67 4.95 -3.45
N GLN A 109 1.32 5.79 -4.24
CA GLN A 109 1.74 7.13 -3.82
C GLN A 109 0.53 8.03 -3.56
N ARG A 110 -0.47 8.04 -4.45
CA ARG A 110 -1.74 8.74 -4.24
C ARG A 110 -2.39 8.32 -2.91
N LEU A 111 -2.49 7.02 -2.66
CA LEU A 111 -3.03 6.48 -1.41
C LEU A 111 -2.20 6.93 -0.20
N TYR A 112 -0.87 6.88 -0.30
CA TYR A 112 0.02 7.35 0.76
C TYR A 112 -0.23 8.83 1.09
N ASP A 113 -0.27 9.69 0.08
CA ASP A 113 -0.48 11.13 0.26
C ASP A 113 -1.86 11.41 0.89
N GLU A 114 -2.92 10.75 0.41
CA GLU A 114 -4.28 10.87 0.96
C GLU A 114 -4.36 10.42 2.43
N LEU A 115 -3.67 9.34 2.80
CA LEU A 115 -3.61 8.86 4.18
C LEU A 115 -2.84 9.82 5.09
N VAL A 116 -1.74 10.40 4.61
CA VAL A 116 -0.94 11.37 5.37
C VAL A 116 -1.75 12.66 5.58
N GLU A 117 -2.42 13.16 4.55
CA GLU A 117 -3.28 14.35 4.65
C GLU A 117 -4.48 14.13 5.56
N SER A 118 -5.07 12.92 5.52
CA SER A 118 -6.26 12.57 6.29
C SER A 118 -5.98 11.82 7.59
N ALA A 119 -4.74 11.82 8.09
CA ALA A 119 -4.32 10.96 9.20
C ALA A 119 -5.18 11.11 10.47
N ASP A 120 -5.50 12.35 10.85
CA ASP A 120 -6.38 12.65 11.98
C ASP A 120 -7.83 12.19 11.73
N ALA A 121 -8.35 12.41 10.52
CA ALA A 121 -9.72 12.03 10.16
C ALA A 121 -9.89 10.50 10.11
N CYS A 122 -8.85 9.79 9.66
CA CYS A 122 -8.79 8.33 9.69
C CYS A 122 -8.49 7.78 11.10
N ARG A 123 -8.09 8.61 12.07
CA ARG A 123 -7.69 8.17 13.43
C ARG A 123 -6.50 7.20 13.41
N LEU A 124 -5.55 7.43 12.51
CA LEU A 124 -4.39 6.57 12.31
C LEU A 124 -3.38 6.68 13.47
N ASP A 125 -3.26 7.83 14.11
CA ASP A 125 -2.25 8.03 15.16
C ASP A 125 -2.61 7.39 16.50
N ARG A 126 -1.70 6.51 16.99
CA ARG A 126 -1.82 5.81 18.28
C ARG A 126 -1.76 6.75 19.50
N TYR A 127 -1.12 7.92 19.38
CA TYR A 127 -0.73 8.76 20.53
C TYR A 127 -1.17 10.25 20.46
N ALA A 128 -1.67 10.74 19.33
CA ALA A 128 -2.06 12.16 19.19
C ALA A 128 -3.25 12.57 20.10
N ALA A 129 -4.00 11.59 20.61
CA ALA A 129 -5.09 11.80 21.56
C ALA A 129 -4.63 12.05 23.00
N SER A 130 -3.38 11.70 23.38
CA SER A 130 -3.04 11.55 24.80
C SER A 130 -2.39 12.76 25.48
N GLU A 131 -1.67 13.67 24.80
CA GLU A 131 -0.78 14.57 25.56
C GLU A 131 -0.88 16.10 25.38
N LYS A 132 -1.45 16.67 24.29
CA LYS A 132 -1.30 18.14 24.09
C LYS A 132 -2.53 18.96 23.67
N ALA A 133 -3.75 18.40 23.65
CA ALA A 133 -4.91 19.17 23.20
C ALA A 133 -6.21 18.93 23.98
N SER A 134 -6.09 18.59 25.26
CA SER A 134 -7.22 18.18 26.10
C SER A 134 -8.24 19.31 26.40
N ARG A 135 -7.95 20.59 26.12
CA ARG A 135 -8.88 21.69 26.43
C ARG A 135 -9.55 22.39 25.25
N SER A 136 -8.87 22.57 24.11
CA SER A 136 -9.52 23.19 22.94
C SER A 136 -10.20 22.16 22.04
N ARG A 137 -9.65 20.94 21.90
CA ARG A 137 -10.12 19.93 20.95
C ARG A 137 -11.48 19.33 21.33
N TRP A 138 -11.81 19.22 22.63
CA TRP A 138 -13.09 18.72 23.14
C TRP A 138 -14.30 19.58 22.72
N LEU A 139 -14.11 20.89 22.61
CA LEU A 139 -15.18 21.80 22.22
C LEU A 139 -15.46 21.74 20.71
N TRP A 140 -14.44 21.57 19.87
CA TRP A 140 -14.62 21.49 18.41
C TRP A 140 -14.97 20.09 17.90
N SER A 141 -14.52 19.02 18.58
CA SER A 141 -14.85 17.64 18.22
C SER A 141 -16.33 17.29 18.42
N ARG A 142 -17.07 18.10 19.20
CA ARG A 142 -18.51 17.93 19.45
C ARG A 142 -19.41 18.50 18.34
N PHE A 143 -18.85 19.31 17.44
CA PHE A 143 -19.60 19.97 16.36
C PHE A 143 -19.28 19.41 14.97
N ILE A 144 -18.34 18.46 14.87
CA ILE A 144 -18.04 17.78 13.61
C ILE A 144 -18.81 16.46 13.61
N PRO A 145 -19.82 16.29 12.73
CA PRO A 145 -20.40 14.97 12.50
C PRO A 145 -19.28 14.05 12.02
N GLN A 146 -18.85 13.14 12.89
CA GLN A 146 -17.85 12.14 12.57
C GLN A 146 -18.50 11.15 11.61
N SER A 147 -18.05 11.11 10.36
CA SER A 147 -18.47 10.03 9.48
C SER A 147 -17.94 8.72 10.05
N SER A 148 -18.81 7.72 10.16
CA SER A 148 -18.41 6.36 10.57
C SER A 148 -17.40 5.73 9.61
N TYR A 149 -17.28 6.27 8.39
CA TYR A 149 -16.38 5.78 7.35
C TYR A 149 -15.12 6.63 7.23
N SER A 150 -14.00 5.98 6.93
CA SER A 150 -12.75 6.64 6.53
C SER A 150 -12.97 7.49 5.27
N PRO A 151 -12.44 8.72 5.22
CA PRO A 151 -12.50 9.56 4.01
C PRO A 151 -11.63 9.03 2.87
N VAL A 152 -10.60 8.24 3.20
CA VAL A 152 -9.66 7.66 2.23
C VAL A 152 -10.16 6.29 1.77
N LYS A 153 -10.06 6.05 0.45
CA LYS A 153 -10.30 4.75 -0.18
C LYS A 153 -8.97 4.04 -0.39
N GLY A 154 -8.88 2.81 0.08
CA GLY A 154 -7.81 1.86 -0.13
C GLY A 154 -7.74 1.33 -1.55
N LEU A 155 -6.89 0.31 -1.72
CA LEU A 155 -6.50 -0.25 -3.00
C LEU A 155 -6.51 -1.78 -2.95
N TYR A 156 -6.95 -2.40 -4.04
CA TYR A 156 -6.85 -3.85 -4.25
C TYR A 156 -5.91 -4.14 -5.41
N LEU A 157 -4.75 -4.71 -5.10
CA LEU A 157 -3.72 -5.03 -6.09
C LEU A 157 -3.88 -6.46 -6.60
N TYR A 158 -3.99 -6.63 -7.92
CA TYR A 158 -4.10 -7.94 -8.57
C TYR A 158 -3.17 -8.05 -9.78
N GLY A 159 -2.76 -9.28 -10.11
CA GLY A 159 -1.83 -9.53 -11.21
C GLY A 159 -1.23 -10.94 -11.13
N GLY A 160 -0.55 -11.36 -12.21
CA GLY A 160 0.08 -12.69 -12.32
C GLY A 160 1.16 -12.97 -11.27
N VAL A 161 1.62 -14.23 -11.21
CA VAL A 161 2.74 -14.62 -10.32
C VAL A 161 4.03 -13.93 -10.80
N GLY A 162 4.85 -13.45 -9.86
CA GLY A 162 6.14 -12.83 -10.18
C GLY A 162 6.09 -11.38 -10.65
N THR A 163 4.92 -10.72 -10.65
CA THR A 163 4.79 -9.31 -11.08
C THR A 163 5.20 -8.28 -10.01
N GLY A 164 5.85 -8.71 -8.92
CA GLY A 164 6.36 -7.80 -7.89
C GLY A 164 5.31 -7.21 -6.93
N LYS A 165 4.08 -7.75 -6.86
CA LYS A 165 3.01 -7.23 -5.97
C LYS A 165 3.44 -7.12 -4.51
N THR A 166 4.07 -8.16 -3.97
CA THR A 166 4.57 -8.19 -2.59
C THR A 166 5.59 -7.08 -2.35
N MET A 167 6.55 -6.90 -3.26
CA MET A 167 7.54 -5.82 -3.18
C MET A 167 6.87 -4.43 -3.21
N LEU A 168 5.86 -4.22 -4.06
CA LEU A 168 5.10 -2.97 -4.09
C LEU A 168 4.38 -2.71 -2.77
N MET A 169 3.82 -3.77 -2.17
CA MET A 169 3.18 -3.70 -0.86
C MET A 169 4.18 -3.41 0.26
N ASP A 170 5.40 -3.98 0.19
CA ASP A 170 6.50 -3.70 1.11
C ASP A 170 6.86 -2.20 1.07
N LEU A 171 7.10 -1.68 -0.14
CA LEU A 171 7.45 -0.27 -0.36
C LEU A 171 6.38 0.67 0.21
N PHE A 172 5.11 0.37 0.00
CA PHE A 172 4.02 1.13 0.58
C PHE A 172 4.00 1.02 2.10
N PHE A 173 3.99 -0.19 2.65
CA PHE A 173 3.82 -0.41 4.07
C PHE A 173 4.98 0.19 4.89
N ASP A 174 6.21 0.03 4.41
CA ASP A 174 7.41 0.51 5.09
C ASP A 174 7.52 2.04 5.11
N GLN A 175 6.91 2.70 4.13
CA GLN A 175 6.87 4.16 4.06
C GLN A 175 5.82 4.78 4.99
N LEU A 176 4.87 4.02 5.50
CA LEU A 176 3.88 4.54 6.46
C LEU A 176 4.50 4.78 7.85
N PRO A 177 4.15 5.88 8.54
CA PRO A 177 4.66 6.18 9.87
C PRO A 177 4.49 5.03 10.88
N CYS A 178 5.52 4.77 11.68
CA CYS A 178 5.48 3.71 12.69
C CYS A 178 4.54 4.02 13.87
N SER A 179 4.19 5.30 14.07
CA SER A 179 3.19 5.74 15.05
C SER A 179 1.76 5.33 14.69
N TRP A 180 1.52 4.95 13.43
CA TRP A 180 0.18 4.64 12.94
C TRP A 180 -0.32 3.27 13.41
N ARG A 181 -1.64 3.17 13.56
CA ARG A 181 -2.40 1.93 13.80
C ARG A 181 -2.55 1.17 12.48
N LYS A 182 -1.44 0.64 12.00
CA LYS A 182 -1.35 -0.19 10.79
C LYS A 182 -0.98 -1.63 11.12
N LYS A 183 -1.50 -2.58 10.36
CA LYS A 183 -1.18 -4.02 10.47
C LYS A 183 -1.02 -4.59 9.08
N ARG A 184 0.02 -5.41 8.89
CA ARG A 184 0.18 -6.25 7.70
C ARG A 184 0.11 -7.71 8.11
N ILE A 185 -0.61 -8.51 7.34
CA ILE A 185 -0.87 -9.92 7.66
C ILE A 185 -1.14 -10.71 6.37
N HIS A 186 -0.71 -11.97 6.32
CA HIS A 186 -1.10 -12.88 5.24
C HIS A 186 -2.56 -13.30 5.40
N PHE A 187 -3.27 -13.48 4.30
CA PHE A 187 -4.71 -13.81 4.33
C PHE A 187 -5.03 -15.06 5.17
N HIS A 188 -4.23 -16.12 5.07
CA HIS A 188 -4.47 -17.35 5.83
C HIS A 188 -4.39 -17.11 7.34
N ASP A 189 -3.35 -16.41 7.79
CA ASP A 189 -3.18 -16.06 9.21
C ASP A 189 -4.29 -15.14 9.71
N PHE A 190 -4.74 -14.21 8.86
CA PHE A 190 -5.88 -13.36 9.17
C PHE A 190 -7.16 -14.17 9.40
N MET A 191 -7.45 -15.13 8.52
CA MET A 191 -8.63 -15.99 8.69
C MET A 191 -8.53 -16.88 9.93
N LEU A 192 -7.35 -17.43 10.24
CA LEU A 192 -7.13 -18.19 11.47
C LEU A 192 -7.39 -17.36 12.73
N ASP A 193 -6.93 -16.10 12.75
CA ASP A 193 -7.19 -15.16 13.85
C ASP A 193 -8.69 -14.86 13.98
N VAL A 194 -9.37 -14.54 12.86
CA VAL A 194 -10.81 -14.29 12.82
C VAL A 194 -11.59 -15.49 13.37
N HIS A 195 -11.32 -16.70 12.87
CA HIS A 195 -12.00 -17.92 13.33
C HIS A 195 -11.73 -18.20 14.82
N SER A 196 -10.50 -17.95 15.30
CA SER A 196 -10.16 -18.09 16.72
C SER A 196 -10.95 -17.13 17.60
N ARG A 197 -11.11 -15.86 17.19
CA ARG A 197 -11.89 -14.88 17.96
C ARG A 197 -13.38 -15.17 17.93
N LEU A 198 -13.92 -15.58 16.77
CA LEU A 198 -15.30 -16.05 16.66
C LEU A 198 -15.58 -17.24 17.60
N GLN A 199 -14.61 -18.16 17.72
CA GLN A 199 -14.69 -19.28 18.66
C GLN A 199 -14.77 -18.82 20.11
N LYS A 200 -13.97 -17.81 20.49
CA LYS A 200 -13.95 -17.25 21.85
C LYS A 200 -15.26 -16.55 22.22
N HIS A 201 -15.87 -15.87 21.25
CA HIS A 201 -17.12 -15.12 21.42
C HIS A 201 -18.38 -15.95 21.11
N ARG A 202 -18.28 -17.28 21.14
CA ARG A 202 -19.45 -18.15 20.96
C ARG A 202 -20.52 -17.86 22.03
N GLY A 203 -21.77 -17.76 21.59
CA GLY A 203 -22.91 -17.47 22.46
C GLY A 203 -23.26 -15.97 22.55
N VAL A 204 -22.42 -15.09 22.00
CA VAL A 204 -22.80 -13.69 21.74
C VAL A 204 -23.80 -13.64 20.57
N ALA A 205 -24.74 -12.70 20.63
CA ALA A 205 -25.77 -12.55 19.59
C ALA A 205 -25.18 -12.25 18.20
N ASP A 206 -24.22 -11.32 18.11
CA ASP A 206 -23.40 -11.09 16.92
C ASP A 206 -21.90 -11.10 17.27
N PRO A 207 -21.22 -12.26 17.21
CA PRO A 207 -19.79 -12.33 17.52
C PRO A 207 -18.93 -11.60 16.48
N LEU A 208 -19.40 -11.41 15.23
CA LEU A 208 -18.63 -10.71 14.21
C LEU A 208 -18.49 -9.22 14.52
N GLU A 209 -19.52 -8.61 15.11
CA GLU A 209 -19.47 -7.21 15.55
C GLU A 209 -18.38 -7.01 16.61
N VAL A 210 -18.30 -7.92 17.59
CA VAL A 210 -17.24 -7.89 18.63
C VAL A 210 -15.86 -8.06 18.01
N VAL A 211 -15.69 -9.05 17.14
CA VAL A 211 -14.41 -9.31 16.44
C VAL A 211 -14.00 -8.12 15.57
N ALA A 212 -14.94 -7.49 14.86
CA ALA A 212 -14.67 -6.30 14.07
C ALA A 212 -14.21 -5.13 14.95
N GLY A 213 -14.84 -4.94 16.12
CA GLY A 213 -14.41 -3.99 17.15
C GLY A 213 -12.95 -4.21 17.54
N GLU A 214 -12.61 -5.43 17.97
CA GLU A 214 -11.25 -5.79 18.40
C GLU A 214 -10.20 -5.56 17.29
N ILE A 215 -10.48 -5.97 16.06
CA ILE A 215 -9.55 -5.77 14.92
C ILE A 215 -9.39 -4.27 14.62
N SER A 216 -10.49 -3.52 14.62
CA SER A 216 -10.48 -2.07 14.38
C SER A 216 -9.82 -1.29 15.52
N ASP A 217 -9.78 -1.85 16.73
CA ASP A 217 -9.07 -1.32 17.90
C ASP A 217 -7.55 -1.60 17.82
N GLU A 218 -7.13 -2.69 17.19
CA GLU A 218 -5.73 -2.96 16.90
C GLU A 218 -5.18 -2.13 15.74
N SER A 219 -5.95 -2.01 14.65
CA SER A 219 -5.50 -1.40 13.40
C SER A 219 -6.64 -0.72 12.64
N ILE A 220 -6.38 0.46 12.09
CA ILE A 220 -7.27 1.18 11.18
C ILE A 220 -6.90 0.93 9.72
N LEU A 221 -5.59 0.76 9.46
CA LEU A 221 -5.07 0.43 8.15
C LEU A 221 -4.61 -1.02 8.14
N LEU A 222 -5.34 -1.87 7.40
CA LEU A 222 -5.05 -3.28 7.27
C LEU A 222 -4.53 -3.58 5.86
N CYS A 223 -3.32 -4.13 5.82
CA CYS A 223 -2.62 -4.55 4.63
C CYS A 223 -2.64 -6.08 4.56
N VAL A 224 -3.58 -6.66 3.81
CA VAL A 224 -3.68 -8.12 3.67
C VAL A 224 -2.90 -8.58 2.44
N ASP A 225 -1.86 -9.38 2.66
CA ASP A 225 -1.08 -9.99 1.60
C ASP A 225 -1.66 -11.35 1.18
N GLU A 226 -1.41 -11.76 -0.06
CA GLU A 226 -1.87 -13.03 -0.62
C GLU A 226 -3.38 -13.28 -0.44
N PHE A 227 -4.21 -12.25 -0.65
CA PHE A 227 -5.65 -12.35 -0.50
C PHE A 227 -6.26 -13.30 -1.55
N MET A 228 -6.58 -14.53 -1.13
CA MET A 228 -7.19 -15.53 -1.98
C MET A 228 -8.26 -16.31 -1.20
N VAL A 229 -9.53 -16.05 -1.53
CA VAL A 229 -10.66 -16.74 -0.92
C VAL A 229 -11.07 -17.90 -1.81
N THR A 230 -10.86 -19.13 -1.33
CA THR A 230 -11.25 -20.35 -2.04
C THR A 230 -12.50 -21.00 -1.46
N ASP A 231 -12.80 -20.74 -0.19
CA ASP A 231 -13.93 -21.33 0.53
C ASP A 231 -15.14 -20.37 0.59
N VAL A 232 -16.34 -20.91 0.38
CA VAL A 232 -17.58 -20.12 0.35
C VAL A 232 -17.97 -19.63 1.74
N ALA A 233 -17.70 -20.40 2.80
CA ALA A 233 -18.00 -19.98 4.17
C ALA A 233 -17.09 -18.81 4.60
N ASP A 234 -15.80 -18.88 4.26
CA ASP A 234 -14.86 -17.77 4.48
C ASP A 234 -15.30 -16.50 3.74
N ALA A 235 -15.78 -16.64 2.49
CA ALA A 235 -16.32 -15.50 1.73
C ALA A 235 -17.53 -14.83 2.42
N LEU A 236 -18.44 -15.63 2.98
CA LEU A 236 -19.61 -15.11 3.71
C LEU A 236 -19.20 -14.39 5.00
N ILE A 237 -18.19 -14.90 5.71
CA ILE A 237 -17.63 -14.26 6.91
C ILE A 237 -16.99 -12.93 6.53
N LEU A 238 -16.13 -12.92 5.52
CA LEU A 238 -15.39 -11.71 5.09
C LEU A 238 -16.31 -10.59 4.65
N ASN A 239 -17.38 -10.91 3.90
CA ASN A 239 -18.34 -9.89 3.44
C ASN A 239 -18.98 -9.15 4.63
N ARG A 240 -19.40 -9.88 5.66
CA ARG A 240 -19.96 -9.30 6.88
C ARG A 240 -18.89 -8.58 7.71
N LEU A 241 -17.72 -9.20 7.87
CA LEU A 241 -16.63 -8.65 8.66
C LEU A 241 -16.15 -7.31 8.10
N PHE A 242 -15.82 -7.24 6.80
CA PHE A 242 -15.34 -6.00 6.19
C PHE A 242 -16.39 -4.88 6.26
N SER A 243 -17.67 -5.21 6.11
CA SER A 243 -18.75 -4.23 6.28
C SER A 243 -18.69 -3.57 7.67
N GLN A 244 -18.53 -4.38 8.73
CA GLN A 244 -18.39 -3.88 10.11
C GLN A 244 -17.07 -3.12 10.33
N LEU A 245 -15.95 -3.64 9.82
CA LEU A 245 -14.66 -2.97 9.90
C LEU A 245 -14.70 -1.55 9.29
N PHE A 246 -15.32 -1.40 8.13
CA PHE A 246 -15.47 -0.09 7.47
C PHE A 246 -16.42 0.84 8.23
N SER A 247 -17.48 0.30 8.85
CA SER A 247 -18.35 1.08 9.74
C SER A 247 -17.64 1.52 11.03
N ASN A 248 -16.58 0.83 11.43
CA ASN A 248 -15.71 1.22 12.54
C ASN A 248 -14.60 2.21 12.14
N GLY A 249 -14.62 2.73 10.90
CA GLY A 249 -13.70 3.75 10.42
C GLY A 249 -12.39 3.22 9.82
N MET A 250 -12.28 1.91 9.58
CA MET A 250 -11.14 1.38 8.82
C MET A 250 -11.13 1.89 7.38
N VAL A 251 -9.93 2.00 6.81
CA VAL A 251 -9.74 2.39 5.41
C VAL A 251 -10.34 1.32 4.49
N ARG A 252 -11.20 1.74 3.55
CA ARG A 252 -11.97 0.84 2.67
C ARG A 252 -11.25 0.51 1.39
#